data_AF-A0A7S0ZBC9-F1
#
_entry.id   AF-A0A7S0ZBC9-F1
#
_cell.length_a   1.000
_cell.length_b   1.000
_cell.length_c   1.000
_cell.angle_alpha   90.00
_cell.angle_beta   90.00
_cell.angle_gamma   90.00
#
_symmetry.space_group_name_H-M   'P 1'
#
loop_
_entity.id
_entity.type
_entity.pdbx_description
1 polymer ?
#
loop_
_entity_poly.entity_id
_entity_poly.type
_entity_poly.pdbx_seq_one_letter_code
_entity_poly.pdbx_strand_id
1 'polypeptide(L)'
;MGNIVVAPPSSALIITRGRKQQSHIQIGGRAFVPFFVSKCYKLSLELRTIRVDSKSAATSKGVMLDVIGICQVKVSGYKEDENHNLQQDDNAIRLAAQHFIGASDESLEEAVNATLEGHQRAILGTLTVEEVYRDRSAFSEQVRKLAEEDMRSMGLEIVSYTIASISDSEGYMNSLGVTQTEMVKRNAQEGRALHQSEAAMKSEQEKLKATLAINDAKQRAAQSDAELALAVAANTANVNREQARADNAKTLEDAILKQRVVAAECEQRRLEAENNVKIEQQRAALHKLKVETEAEATANAELISARRAAQARAIQIEIEAANVEVEKQLIESEKVRVVAGAEMDASAALIISKNAAHVVQIQAD
;
A
#
# COMPACT_ATOMS: atom_id res chain seq x y z
N MET A 1 68.90 11.35 -101.79
CA MET A 1 67.93 10.36 -101.28
C MET A 1 67.87 10.44 -99.76
N GLY A 2 66.67 10.51 -99.18
CA GLY A 2 66.45 10.49 -97.74
C GLY A 2 65.18 9.69 -97.45
N ASN A 3 65.06 9.16 -96.24
CA ASN A 3 63.89 8.40 -95.82
C ASN A 3 62.99 9.26 -94.92
N ILE A 4 61.68 9.13 -95.06
CA ILE A 4 60.71 9.73 -94.13
C ILE A 4 60.43 8.69 -93.06
N VAL A 5 60.84 8.99 -91.83
CA VAL A 5 60.55 8.13 -90.69
C VAL A 5 59.34 8.71 -89.97
N VAL A 6 58.36 7.84 -89.71
CA VAL A 6 57.14 8.18 -88.97
C VAL A 6 57.26 7.62 -87.56
N ALA A 7 56.89 8.44 -86.57
CA ALA A 7 56.80 8.06 -85.16
C ALA A 7 55.35 8.21 -84.68
N PRO A 8 54.79 7.20 -83.98
CA PRO A 8 53.57 7.41 -83.22
C PRO A 8 53.79 8.44 -82.10
N PRO A 9 52.71 9.07 -81.59
CA PRO A 9 52.80 10.02 -80.47
C PRO A 9 53.48 9.44 -79.22
N SER A 10 53.47 8.12 -79.05
CA SER A 10 54.12 7.40 -77.96
C SER A 10 55.64 7.20 -78.14
N SER A 11 56.25 7.79 -79.18
CA SER A 11 57.69 7.64 -79.45
C SER A 11 58.33 8.96 -79.88
N ALA A 12 59.60 9.13 -79.49
CA ALA A 12 60.44 10.23 -79.91
C ALA A 12 61.46 9.77 -80.97
N LEU A 13 61.62 10.57 -82.02
CA LEU A 13 62.68 10.45 -83.00
C LEU A 13 63.84 11.33 -82.60
N ILE A 14 65.02 10.74 -82.52
CA ILE A 14 66.26 11.44 -82.18
C ILE A 14 67.17 11.36 -83.39
N ILE A 15 67.35 12.50 -84.05
CA ILE A 15 68.08 12.61 -85.30
C ILE A 15 69.41 13.30 -85.03
N THR A 16 70.49 12.52 -85.15
CA THR A 16 71.86 13.03 -85.01
C THR A 16 72.41 13.34 -86.39
N ARG A 17 72.87 14.59 -86.60
CA ARG A 17 73.42 15.06 -87.86
C ARG A 17 74.91 15.31 -87.71
N GLY A 18 75.76 14.79 -88.62
CA GLY A 18 77.22 14.84 -88.48
C GLY A 18 77.88 16.22 -88.41
N ARG A 19 77.14 17.33 -88.66
CA ARG A 19 77.65 18.72 -88.61
C ARG A 19 77.09 19.57 -87.47
N LYS A 20 76.10 19.10 -86.72
CA LYS A 20 75.49 19.86 -85.61
C LYS A 20 75.71 19.09 -84.30
N GLN A 21 76.18 19.76 -83.26
CA GLN A 21 76.38 19.15 -81.94
C GLN A 21 75.05 18.79 -81.26
N GLN A 22 73.95 19.49 -81.58
CA GLN A 22 72.64 19.22 -81.01
C GLN A 22 71.84 18.24 -81.87
N SER A 23 71.44 17.12 -81.28
CA SER A 23 70.46 16.20 -81.87
C SER A 23 69.11 16.90 -81.99
N HIS A 24 68.43 16.68 -83.11
CA HIS A 24 67.06 17.17 -83.31
C HIS A 24 66.09 16.13 -82.76
N ILE A 25 65.22 16.55 -81.84
CA ILE A 25 64.21 15.71 -81.20
C ILE A 25 62.86 16.06 -81.77
N GLN A 26 62.09 15.04 -82.15
CA GLN A 26 60.72 15.19 -82.61
C GLN A 26 59.85 14.12 -81.97
N ILE A 27 58.88 14.52 -81.16
CA ILE A 27 57.89 13.62 -80.56
C ILE A 27 56.74 13.45 -81.55
N GLY A 28 56.48 12.21 -81.95
CA GLY A 28 55.45 11.89 -82.93
C GLY A 28 55.64 12.54 -84.31
N GLY A 29 54.70 12.27 -85.21
CA GLY A 29 54.68 12.88 -86.54
C GLY A 29 55.70 12.28 -87.51
N ARG A 30 56.24 13.12 -88.40
CA ARG A 30 57.07 12.71 -89.54
C ARG A 30 58.35 13.53 -89.59
N ALA A 31 59.48 12.85 -89.70
CA ALA A 31 60.78 13.50 -89.83
C ALA A 31 61.51 13.05 -91.11
N PHE A 32 62.11 13.99 -91.82
CA PHE A 32 62.94 13.69 -92.99
C PHE A 32 64.40 13.46 -92.57
N VAL A 33 64.92 12.27 -92.88
CA VAL A 33 66.27 11.85 -92.51
C VAL A 33 67.11 11.62 -93.78
N PRO A 34 68.09 12.49 -94.09
CA PRO A 34 68.96 12.31 -95.24
C PRO A 34 69.97 11.17 -94.99
N PHE A 35 70.05 10.20 -95.93
CA PHE A 35 70.76 8.92 -95.76
C PHE A 35 72.25 9.05 -95.43
N PHE A 36 72.94 10.02 -96.02
CA PHE A 36 74.41 10.11 -95.91
C PHE A 36 74.94 10.87 -94.69
N VAL A 37 74.11 11.65 -93.99
CA VAL A 37 74.60 12.63 -92.99
C VAL A 37 73.87 12.53 -91.66
N SER A 38 72.85 11.67 -91.55
CA SER A 38 71.99 11.60 -90.36
C SER A 38 71.70 10.16 -89.96
N LYS A 39 71.79 9.88 -88.66
CA LYS A 39 71.26 8.66 -88.05
C LYS A 39 69.99 9.01 -87.27
N CYS A 40 69.03 8.09 -87.26
CA CYS A 40 67.76 8.24 -86.56
C CYS A 40 67.62 7.10 -85.56
N TYR A 41 67.33 7.45 -84.31
CA TYR A 41 67.03 6.53 -83.23
C TYR A 41 65.60 6.75 -82.77
N LYS A 42 64.91 5.66 -82.44
CA LYS A 42 63.56 5.70 -81.86
C LYS A 42 63.67 5.45 -80.36
N LEU A 43 63.08 6.32 -79.56
CA LEU A 43 62.94 6.16 -78.12
C LEU A 43 61.45 5.99 -77.79
N SER A 44 61.10 4.96 -77.03
CA SER A 44 59.73 4.78 -76.55
C SER A 44 59.45 5.74 -75.38
N LEU A 45 58.33 6.46 -75.45
CA LEU A 45 57.79 7.30 -74.39
C LEU A 45 56.60 6.64 -73.68
N GLU A 46 56.40 5.34 -73.92
CA GLU A 46 55.29 4.58 -73.34
C GLU A 46 55.44 4.43 -71.83
N LEU A 47 54.29 4.34 -71.15
CA LEU A 47 54.24 4.06 -69.73
C LEU A 47 54.72 2.62 -69.50
N ARG A 48 55.70 2.46 -68.62
CA ARG A 48 56.19 1.14 -68.18
C ARG A 48 55.85 0.92 -66.73
N THR A 49 55.44 -0.31 -66.41
CA THR A 49 55.15 -0.73 -65.03
C THR A 49 56.31 -1.59 -64.54
N ILE A 50 57.02 -1.09 -63.54
CA ILE A 50 58.18 -1.74 -62.94
C ILE A 50 57.79 -2.25 -61.55
N ARG A 51 58.08 -3.51 -61.29
CA ARG A 51 57.91 -4.12 -59.98
C ARG A 51 59.19 -3.94 -59.18
N VAL A 52 59.06 -3.36 -58.00
CA VAL A 52 60.17 -3.09 -57.08
C VAL A 52 60.04 -4.03 -55.89
N ASP A 53 60.94 -5.01 -55.80
CA ASP A 53 60.93 -6.02 -54.75
C ASP A 53 62.07 -5.74 -53.76
N SER A 54 61.74 -5.29 -52.55
CA SER A 54 62.72 -5.15 -51.45
C SER A 54 62.60 -6.33 -50.50
N LYS A 55 63.58 -7.24 -50.53
CA LYS A 55 63.65 -8.39 -49.61
C LYS A 55 64.38 -8.03 -48.32
N SER A 56 63.84 -8.50 -47.20
CA SER A 56 64.43 -8.40 -45.85
C SER A 56 64.93 -7.01 -45.49
N ALA A 57 64.09 -5.99 -45.71
CA ALA A 57 64.41 -4.62 -45.32
C ALA A 57 64.13 -4.43 -43.82
N ALA A 58 65.14 -4.01 -43.06
CA ALA A 58 65.00 -3.71 -41.65
C ALA A 58 64.21 -2.41 -41.44
N THR A 59 63.21 -2.45 -40.57
CA THR A 59 62.50 -1.26 -40.08
C THR A 59 63.23 -0.59 -38.92
N SER A 60 62.76 0.60 -38.48
CA SER A 60 63.35 1.31 -37.34
C SER A 60 63.43 0.48 -36.04
N LYS A 61 62.50 -0.46 -35.85
CA LYS A 61 62.44 -1.39 -34.72
C LYS A 61 63.19 -2.71 -34.96
N GLY A 62 63.87 -2.85 -36.10
CA GLY A 62 64.63 -4.05 -36.45
C GLY A 62 63.82 -5.23 -36.98
N VAL A 63 62.52 -5.06 -37.24
CA VAL A 63 61.68 -6.10 -37.87
C VAL A 63 61.97 -6.11 -39.37
N MET A 64 62.25 -7.29 -39.91
CA MET A 64 62.51 -7.50 -41.34
C MET A 64 61.21 -7.59 -42.11
N LEU A 65 61.03 -6.72 -43.12
CA LEU A 65 59.86 -6.72 -43.98
C LEU A 65 60.25 -7.00 -45.44
N ASP A 66 59.36 -7.73 -46.11
CA ASP A 66 59.36 -7.92 -47.55
C ASP A 66 58.27 -7.02 -48.15
N VAL A 67 58.68 -6.05 -48.96
CA VAL A 67 57.77 -5.05 -49.53
C VAL A 67 57.86 -5.07 -51.05
N ILE A 68 56.69 -5.18 -51.68
CA ILE A 68 56.55 -5.19 -53.14
C ILE A 68 55.85 -3.89 -53.53
N GLY A 69 56.58 -3.04 -54.24
CA GLY A 69 56.08 -1.81 -54.86
C GLY A 69 55.78 -2.03 -56.34
N ILE A 70 54.80 -1.29 -56.85
CA ILE A 70 54.55 -1.13 -58.28
C ILE A 70 54.77 0.33 -58.61
N CYS A 71 55.72 0.59 -59.50
CA CYS A 71 56.05 1.91 -60.00
C CYS A 71 55.68 2.02 -61.47
N GLN A 72 55.00 3.10 -61.85
CA GLN A 72 54.76 3.43 -63.25
C GLN A 72 55.67 4.58 -63.63
N VAL A 73 56.55 4.34 -64.59
CA VAL A 73 57.52 5.31 -65.08
C VAL A 73 57.32 5.57 -66.57
N LYS A 74 57.61 6.78 -67.00
CA LYS A 74 57.66 7.17 -68.40
C LYS A 74 58.88 8.05 -68.64
N VAL A 75 59.33 8.15 -69.88
CA VAL A 75 60.30 9.19 -70.26
C VAL A 75 59.56 10.53 -70.27
N SER A 76 60.10 11.56 -69.60
CA SER A 76 59.45 12.87 -69.57
C SER A 76 59.58 13.53 -70.94
N GLY A 77 58.48 13.52 -71.70
CA GLY A 77 58.43 14.14 -73.04
C GLY A 77 57.90 15.57 -73.01
N TYR A 78 57.01 15.85 -72.06
CA TYR A 78 56.36 17.14 -71.88
C TYR A 78 56.37 17.51 -70.40
N LYS A 79 56.68 18.77 -70.13
CA LYS A 79 56.60 19.37 -68.81
C LYS A 79 55.41 20.33 -68.78
N GLU A 80 54.60 20.25 -67.73
CA GLU A 80 53.57 21.24 -67.47
C GLU A 80 54.20 22.50 -66.89
N ASP A 81 53.92 23.64 -67.52
CA ASP A 81 54.30 24.96 -67.04
C ASP A 81 53.31 25.49 -65.98
N GLU A 82 53.63 26.56 -65.25
CA GLU A 82 52.76 27.17 -64.22
C GLU A 82 51.38 27.56 -64.74
N ASN A 83 51.25 27.74 -66.07
CA ASN A 83 50.00 28.06 -66.76
C ASN A 83 49.28 26.82 -67.34
N HIS A 84 49.65 25.60 -66.92
CA HIS A 84 49.15 24.32 -67.45
C HIS A 84 49.35 24.12 -68.97
N ASN A 85 50.36 24.77 -69.54
CA ASN A 85 50.76 24.53 -70.93
C ASN A 85 51.78 23.40 -70.99
N LEU A 86 51.61 22.46 -71.92
CA LEU A 86 52.60 21.41 -72.17
C LEU A 86 53.75 21.98 -73.00
N GLN A 87 54.92 22.12 -72.39
CA GLN A 87 56.17 22.45 -73.07
C GLN A 87 57.00 21.18 -73.29
N GLN A 88 57.64 21.05 -74.44
CA GLN A 88 58.49 19.89 -74.73
C GLN A 88 59.77 19.94 -73.89
N ASP A 89 60.04 18.90 -73.11
CA ASP A 89 61.29 18.80 -72.33
C ASP A 89 62.38 18.10 -73.14
N ASP A 90 63.04 18.88 -74.00
CA ASP A 90 64.14 18.38 -74.82
C ASP A 90 65.32 17.86 -73.99
N ASN A 91 65.51 18.35 -72.76
CA ASN A 91 66.64 17.93 -71.93
C ASN A 91 66.41 16.55 -71.34
N ALA A 92 65.23 16.28 -70.79
CA ALA A 92 64.86 14.97 -70.27
C ALA A 92 64.95 13.88 -71.35
N ILE A 93 64.47 14.18 -72.56
CA ILE A 93 64.58 13.23 -73.70
C ILE A 93 66.04 12.99 -74.08
N ARG A 94 66.92 14.01 -74.04
CA ARG A 94 68.37 13.82 -74.30
C ARG A 94 69.04 12.94 -73.24
N LEU A 95 68.69 13.14 -71.96
CA LEU A 95 69.21 12.34 -70.84
C LEU A 95 68.77 10.88 -70.98
N ALA A 96 67.47 10.64 -71.14
CA ALA A 96 66.94 9.29 -71.35
C ALA A 96 67.53 8.64 -72.60
N ALA A 97 67.72 9.42 -73.67
CA ALA A 97 68.36 8.95 -74.88
C ALA A 97 69.81 8.52 -74.67
N GLN A 98 70.59 9.29 -73.89
CA GLN A 98 71.97 8.99 -73.60
C GLN A 98 72.12 7.68 -72.80
N HIS A 99 71.20 7.41 -71.87
CA HIS A 99 71.26 6.22 -71.04
C HIS A 99 70.65 4.98 -71.70
N PHE A 100 69.55 5.13 -72.45
CA PHE A 100 68.73 3.99 -72.86
C PHE A 100 68.67 3.76 -74.38
N ILE A 101 69.25 4.62 -75.24
CA ILE A 101 69.32 4.31 -76.68
C ILE A 101 70.22 3.09 -76.90
N GLY A 102 69.63 2.02 -77.43
CA GLY A 102 70.34 0.78 -77.76
C GLY A 102 70.50 -0.18 -76.59
N ALA A 103 70.05 0.20 -75.38
CA ALA A 103 69.89 -0.72 -74.27
C ALA A 103 68.65 -1.60 -74.47
N SER A 104 68.65 -2.80 -73.88
CA SER A 104 67.44 -3.62 -73.79
C SER A 104 66.44 -2.99 -72.81
N ASP A 105 65.15 -3.27 -73.00
CA ASP A 105 64.11 -2.83 -72.05
C ASP A 105 64.38 -3.37 -70.64
N GLU A 106 64.90 -4.59 -70.53
CA GLU A 106 65.32 -5.21 -69.26
C GLU A 106 66.38 -4.38 -68.52
N SER A 107 67.35 -3.82 -69.24
CA SER A 107 68.41 -3.00 -68.63
C SER A 107 67.87 -1.69 -68.04
N LEU A 108 66.84 -1.11 -68.65
CA LEU A 108 66.13 0.05 -68.09
C LEU A 108 65.34 -0.34 -66.84
N GLU A 109 64.62 -1.46 -66.88
CA GLU A 109 63.86 -1.96 -65.74
C GLU A 109 64.78 -2.27 -64.55
N GLU A 110 65.93 -2.90 -64.78
CA GLU A 110 66.94 -3.18 -63.75
C GLU A 110 67.50 -1.91 -63.11
N ALA A 111 67.88 -0.91 -63.92
CA ALA A 111 68.44 0.35 -63.41
C ALA A 111 67.43 1.13 -62.54
N VAL A 112 66.18 1.20 -63.00
CA VAL A 112 65.10 1.88 -62.27
C VAL A 112 64.72 1.09 -61.02
N ASN A 113 64.62 -0.24 -61.10
CA ASN A 113 64.33 -1.11 -59.97
C ASN A 113 65.40 -0.95 -58.87
N ALA A 114 66.69 -1.03 -59.22
CA ALA A 114 67.78 -0.88 -58.24
C ALA A 114 67.73 0.48 -57.51
N THR A 115 67.43 1.55 -58.24
CA THR A 115 67.35 2.91 -57.65
C THR A 115 66.12 3.03 -56.73
N LEU A 116 64.95 2.58 -57.19
CA LEU A 116 63.72 2.63 -56.39
C LEU A 116 63.78 1.70 -55.17
N GLU A 117 64.39 0.53 -55.30
CA GLU A 117 64.60 -0.42 -54.20
C GLU A 117 65.51 0.19 -53.11
N GLY A 118 66.56 0.92 -53.51
CA GLY A 118 67.43 1.67 -52.60
C GLY A 118 66.65 2.70 -51.79
N HIS A 119 65.86 3.54 -52.46
CA HIS A 119 65.02 4.55 -51.80
C HIS A 119 63.93 3.93 -50.93
N GLN A 120 63.25 2.90 -51.43
CA GLN A 120 62.25 2.14 -50.69
C GLN A 120 62.84 1.58 -49.38
N ARG A 121 64.04 0.96 -49.44
CA ARG A 121 64.74 0.43 -48.27
C ARG A 121 65.17 1.54 -47.30
N ALA A 122 65.64 2.68 -47.82
CA ALA A 122 66.03 3.81 -46.99
C ALA A 122 64.84 4.36 -46.18
N ILE A 123 63.67 4.53 -46.80
CA ILE A 123 62.47 4.98 -46.09
C ILE A 123 61.97 3.92 -45.11
N LEU A 124 61.99 2.63 -45.47
CA LEU A 124 61.60 1.54 -44.56
C LEU A 124 62.41 1.53 -43.27
N GLY A 125 63.71 1.86 -43.33
CA GLY A 125 64.57 1.97 -42.16
C GLY A 125 64.18 3.08 -41.18
N THR A 126 63.45 4.10 -41.63
CA THR A 126 63.03 5.22 -40.78
C THR A 126 61.67 5.01 -40.10
N LEU A 127 60.80 4.19 -40.70
CA LEU A 127 59.43 4.00 -40.24
C LEU A 127 59.29 2.72 -39.40
N THR A 128 58.22 2.63 -38.63
CA THR A 128 57.83 1.38 -37.95
C THR A 128 56.91 0.52 -38.83
N VAL A 129 56.80 -0.77 -38.52
CA VAL A 129 55.90 -1.70 -39.22
C VAL A 129 54.45 -1.21 -39.19
N GLU A 130 54.03 -0.66 -38.05
CA GLU A 130 52.67 -0.17 -37.83
C GLU A 130 52.36 1.07 -38.67
N GLU A 131 53.32 1.98 -38.81
CA GLU A 131 53.19 3.19 -39.64
C GLU A 131 53.07 2.85 -41.13
N VAL A 132 53.95 1.96 -41.63
CA VAL A 132 53.90 1.50 -43.02
C VAL A 132 52.59 0.76 -43.31
N TYR A 133 52.05 0.02 -42.33
CA TYR A 133 50.78 -0.69 -42.49
C TYR A 133 49.57 0.25 -42.48
N ARG A 134 49.57 1.25 -41.58
CA ARG A 134 48.45 2.20 -41.41
C ARG A 134 48.37 3.20 -42.57
N ASP A 135 49.49 3.81 -42.93
CA ASP A 135 49.56 4.96 -43.85
C ASP A 135 50.41 4.63 -45.10
N ARG A 136 49.95 3.64 -45.87
CA ARG A 136 50.63 3.19 -47.11
C ARG A 136 50.79 4.29 -48.15
N SER A 137 49.83 5.20 -48.26
CA SER A 137 49.88 6.33 -49.19
C SER A 137 51.00 7.31 -48.83
N ALA A 138 51.18 7.60 -47.54
CA ALA A 138 52.23 8.49 -47.06
C ALA A 138 53.63 7.91 -47.34
N PHE A 139 53.80 6.60 -47.12
CA PHE A 139 55.03 5.90 -47.51
C PHE A 139 55.28 6.00 -49.02
N SER A 140 54.27 5.68 -49.84
CA SER A 140 54.39 5.75 -51.30
C SER A 140 54.77 7.14 -51.80
N GLU A 141 54.22 8.19 -51.19
CA GLU A 141 54.55 9.58 -51.52
C GLU A 141 55.99 9.93 -51.15
N GLN A 142 56.47 9.50 -49.99
CA GLN A 142 57.84 9.73 -49.55
C GLN A 142 58.87 9.05 -50.45
N VAL A 143 58.62 7.78 -50.83
CA VAL A 143 59.48 7.04 -51.76
C VAL A 143 59.50 7.73 -53.13
N ARG A 144 58.32 8.13 -53.64
CA ARG A 144 58.23 8.88 -54.91
C ARG A 144 59.05 10.17 -54.86
N LYS A 145 58.89 10.97 -53.80
CA LYS A 145 59.56 12.27 -53.66
C LYS A 145 61.08 12.14 -53.59
N LEU A 146 61.58 11.13 -52.87
CA LEU A 146 63.01 10.89 -52.75
C LEU A 146 63.61 10.36 -54.07
N ALA A 147 62.89 9.50 -54.77
CA ALA A 147 63.32 8.94 -56.05
C ALA A 147 63.16 9.91 -57.24
N GLU A 148 62.38 10.98 -57.10
CA GLU A 148 62.09 11.93 -58.19
C GLU A 148 63.36 12.60 -58.75
N GLU A 149 64.31 12.97 -57.89
CA GLU A 149 65.57 13.60 -58.28
C GLU A 149 66.46 12.66 -59.11
N ASP A 150 66.59 11.41 -58.67
CA ASP A 150 67.40 10.39 -59.36
C ASP A 150 66.76 9.94 -60.67
N MET A 151 65.43 9.77 -60.70
CA MET A 151 64.70 9.45 -61.93
C MET A 151 64.82 10.58 -62.95
N ARG A 152 64.71 11.83 -62.51
CA ARG A 152 64.86 13.00 -63.39
C ARG A 152 66.27 13.09 -63.95
N SER A 153 67.29 12.72 -63.17
CA SER A 153 68.68 12.65 -63.63
C SER A 153 68.89 11.59 -64.73
N MET A 154 68.04 10.57 -64.79
CA MET A 154 68.00 9.59 -65.89
C MET A 154 67.06 9.99 -67.05
N GLY A 155 66.37 11.14 -66.96
CA GLY A 155 65.37 11.57 -67.93
C GLY A 155 64.01 10.86 -67.81
N LEU A 156 63.75 10.21 -66.67
CA LEU A 156 62.52 9.49 -66.37
C LEU A 156 61.64 10.29 -65.41
N GLU A 157 60.33 10.09 -65.52
CA GLU A 157 59.31 10.68 -64.66
C GLU A 157 58.50 9.57 -64.01
N ILE A 158 58.34 9.64 -62.69
CA ILE A 158 57.50 8.73 -61.93
C ILE A 158 56.06 9.24 -62.03
N VAL A 159 55.20 8.48 -62.71
CA VAL A 159 53.77 8.79 -62.80
C VAL A 159 53.05 8.39 -61.52
N SER A 160 53.32 7.18 -61.04
CA SER A 160 52.73 6.69 -59.80
C SER A 160 53.64 5.66 -59.14
N TYR A 161 53.58 5.59 -57.81
CA TYR A 161 54.22 4.54 -57.02
C TYR A 161 53.22 4.08 -55.96
N THR A 162 52.96 2.79 -55.90
CA THR A 162 51.98 2.19 -54.97
C THR A 162 52.55 0.91 -54.38
N ILE A 163 52.33 0.68 -53.09
CA ILE A 163 52.66 -0.59 -52.46
C ILE A 163 51.63 -1.66 -52.86
N ALA A 164 52.06 -2.75 -53.46
CA ALA A 164 51.21 -3.88 -53.82
C ALA A 164 51.01 -4.84 -52.65
N SER A 165 52.09 -5.24 -51.98
CA SER A 165 52.02 -6.14 -50.84
C SER A 165 53.14 -5.88 -49.84
N ILE A 166 52.82 -6.10 -48.56
CA ILE A 166 53.78 -6.08 -47.46
C ILE A 166 53.63 -7.42 -46.75
N SER A 167 54.75 -8.11 -46.59
CA SER A 167 54.86 -9.36 -45.86
C SER A 167 56.03 -9.29 -44.89
N ASP A 168 56.02 -10.20 -43.92
CA ASP A 168 57.04 -10.33 -42.90
C ASP A 168 57.43 -11.81 -42.80
N SER A 169 58.73 -12.06 -42.64
CA SER A 169 59.30 -13.40 -42.49
C SER A 169 59.04 -14.02 -41.11
N GLU A 170 58.91 -13.21 -40.05
CA GLU A 170 58.84 -13.64 -38.64
C GLU A 170 57.40 -13.72 -38.08
N GLY A 171 56.39 -13.27 -38.84
CA GLY A 171 54.98 -13.35 -38.42
C GLY A 171 54.56 -12.32 -37.35
N TYR A 172 55.35 -11.26 -37.16
CA TYR A 172 55.03 -10.07 -36.37
C TYR A 172 53.67 -9.47 -36.74
N MET A 173 53.38 -9.30 -38.03
CA MET A 173 52.10 -8.74 -38.48
C MET A 173 50.90 -9.61 -38.08
N ASN A 174 51.04 -10.94 -38.17
CA ASN A 174 50.00 -11.87 -37.76
C ASN A 174 49.75 -11.77 -36.24
N SER A 175 50.84 -11.71 -35.46
CA SER A 175 50.78 -11.55 -34.00
C SER A 175 50.13 -10.22 -33.59
N LEU A 176 50.43 -9.13 -34.31
CA LEU A 176 49.81 -7.82 -34.11
C LEU A 176 48.31 -7.87 -34.37
N GLY A 177 47.88 -8.52 -35.47
CA GLY A 177 46.48 -8.71 -35.81
C GLY A 177 45.70 -9.53 -34.78
N VAL A 178 46.29 -10.61 -34.27
CA VAL A 178 45.70 -11.43 -33.19
C VAL A 178 45.54 -10.60 -31.92
N THR A 179 46.60 -9.89 -31.49
CA THR A 179 46.58 -9.07 -30.28
C THR A 179 45.51 -7.97 -30.36
N GLN A 180 45.42 -7.28 -31.51
CA GLN A 180 44.41 -6.24 -31.71
C GLN A 180 42.99 -6.81 -31.69
N THR A 181 42.79 -7.99 -32.28
CA THR A 181 41.49 -8.68 -32.29
C THR A 181 41.07 -9.07 -30.87
N GLU A 182 41.98 -9.62 -30.08
CA GLU A 182 41.70 -9.98 -28.68
C GLU A 182 41.44 -8.76 -27.81
N MET A 183 42.15 -7.64 -28.03
CA MET A 183 41.87 -6.38 -27.34
C MET A 183 40.47 -5.85 -27.64
N VAL A 184 40.05 -5.88 -28.92
CA VAL A 184 38.69 -5.48 -29.31
C VAL A 184 37.63 -6.40 -28.69
N LYS A 185 37.86 -7.73 -28.70
CA LYS A 185 36.96 -8.70 -28.05
C LYS A 185 36.86 -8.45 -26.55
N ARG A 186 37.98 -8.22 -25.87
CA ARG A 186 38.02 -7.90 -24.44
C ARG A 186 37.23 -6.63 -24.14
N ASN A 187 37.49 -5.55 -24.86
CA ASN A 187 36.77 -4.28 -24.67
C ASN A 187 35.27 -4.44 -24.92
N ALA A 188 34.88 -5.25 -25.92
CA ALA A 188 33.49 -5.57 -26.18
C ALA A 188 32.86 -6.39 -25.04
N GLN A 189 33.59 -7.34 -24.45
CA GLN A 189 33.15 -8.13 -23.29
C GLN A 189 33.00 -7.27 -22.04
N GLU A 190 33.98 -6.40 -21.76
CA GLU A 190 33.94 -5.44 -20.65
C GLU A 190 32.76 -4.47 -20.82
N GLY A 191 32.55 -3.94 -22.03
CA GLY A 191 31.39 -3.08 -22.34
C GLY A 191 30.05 -3.81 -22.14
N ARG A 192 29.93 -5.07 -22.56
CA ARG A 192 28.72 -5.88 -22.31
C ARG A 192 28.49 -6.13 -20.82
N ALA A 193 29.54 -6.48 -20.08
CA ALA A 193 29.45 -6.74 -18.64
C ALA A 193 29.03 -5.48 -17.87
N LEU A 194 29.59 -4.31 -18.22
CA LEU A 194 29.21 -3.03 -17.66
C LEU A 194 27.74 -2.71 -17.93
N HIS A 195 27.30 -2.79 -19.19
CA HIS A 195 25.89 -2.53 -19.52
C HIS A 195 24.92 -3.51 -18.86
N GLN A 196 25.30 -4.79 -18.74
CA GLN A 196 24.49 -5.78 -18.04
C GLN A 196 24.40 -5.48 -16.53
N SER A 197 25.52 -5.08 -15.92
CA SER A 197 25.56 -4.68 -14.50
C SER A 197 24.73 -3.42 -14.25
N GLU A 198 24.86 -2.40 -15.09
CA GLU A 198 24.05 -1.17 -15.02
C GLU A 198 22.56 -1.45 -15.21
N ALA A 199 22.20 -2.29 -16.20
CA ALA A 199 20.82 -2.69 -16.42
C ALA A 199 20.25 -3.46 -15.22
N ALA A 200 21.04 -4.37 -14.63
CA ALA A 200 20.66 -5.12 -13.43
C ALA A 200 20.49 -4.18 -12.21
N MET A 201 21.43 -3.28 -11.96
CA MET A 201 21.33 -2.30 -10.86
C MET A 201 20.10 -1.41 -11.02
N LYS A 202 19.84 -0.91 -12.23
CA LYS A 202 18.66 -0.10 -12.52
C LYS A 202 17.37 -0.89 -12.27
N SER A 203 17.30 -2.14 -12.72
CA SER A 203 16.17 -3.03 -12.47
C SER A 203 15.93 -3.27 -10.98
N GLU A 204 16.98 -3.58 -10.23
CA GLU A 204 16.89 -3.80 -8.78
C GLU A 204 16.51 -2.51 -8.02
N GLN A 205 17.02 -1.35 -8.43
CA GLN A 205 16.60 -0.06 -7.87
C GLN A 205 15.11 0.20 -8.11
N GLU A 206 14.59 -0.08 -9.31
CA GLU A 206 13.17 0.08 -9.60
C GLU A 206 12.31 -0.93 -8.81
N LYS A 207 12.76 -2.17 -8.64
CA LYS A 207 12.09 -3.16 -7.77
C LYS A 207 12.07 -2.73 -6.30
N LEU A 208 13.18 -2.17 -5.79
CA LEU A 208 13.26 -1.65 -4.43
C LEU A 208 12.26 -0.51 -4.25
N LYS A 209 12.24 0.47 -5.18
CA LYS A 209 11.27 1.58 -5.15
C LYS A 209 9.83 1.07 -5.20
N ALA A 210 9.52 0.10 -6.07
CA ALA A 210 8.20 -0.50 -6.14
C ALA A 210 7.82 -1.20 -4.82
N THR A 211 8.75 -1.92 -4.20
CA THR A 211 8.54 -2.61 -2.92
C THR A 211 8.30 -1.63 -1.78
N LEU A 212 9.09 -0.54 -1.72
CA LEU A 212 8.88 0.54 -0.75
C LEU A 212 7.50 1.19 -0.93
N ALA A 213 7.11 1.49 -2.17
CA ALA A 213 5.78 2.04 -2.45
C ALA A 213 4.64 1.10 -2.03
N ILE A 214 4.79 -0.22 -2.24
CA ILE A 214 3.83 -1.23 -1.78
C ILE A 214 3.78 -1.28 -0.25
N ASN A 215 4.92 -1.24 0.42
CA ASN A 215 4.97 -1.24 1.89
C ASN A 215 4.35 0.04 2.48
N ASP A 216 4.63 1.20 1.90
CA ASP A 216 4.00 2.47 2.29
C ASP A 216 2.47 2.42 2.10
N ALA A 217 2.01 1.87 0.97
CA ALA A 217 0.58 1.69 0.72
C ALA A 217 -0.07 0.74 1.74
N LYS A 218 0.60 -0.38 2.07
CA LYS A 218 0.13 -1.30 3.12
C LYS A 218 0.10 -0.65 4.51
N GLN A 219 1.10 0.17 4.83
CA GLN A 219 1.15 0.89 6.10
C GLN A 219 0.01 1.90 6.20
N ARG A 220 -0.27 2.67 5.14
CA ARG A 220 -1.43 3.58 5.09
C ARG A 220 -2.76 2.84 5.20
N ALA A 221 -2.90 1.69 4.52
CA ALA A 221 -4.09 0.85 4.63
C ALA A 221 -4.28 0.35 6.07
N ALA A 222 -3.22 -0.18 6.70
CA ALA A 222 -3.28 -0.63 8.09
C ALA A 222 -3.59 0.49 9.09
N GLN A 223 -3.07 1.70 8.86
CA GLN A 223 -3.41 2.89 9.66
C GLN A 223 -4.88 3.26 9.49
N SER A 224 -5.38 3.30 8.26
CA SER A 224 -6.79 3.56 7.96
C SER A 224 -7.72 2.50 8.59
N ASP A 225 -7.35 1.22 8.54
CA ASP A 225 -8.13 0.13 9.14
C ASP A 225 -8.13 0.24 10.68
N ALA A 226 -6.99 0.61 11.29
CA ALA A 226 -6.91 0.85 12.72
C ALA A 226 -7.76 2.06 13.16
N GLU A 227 -7.71 3.16 12.41
CA GLU A 227 -8.56 4.34 12.64
C GLU A 227 -10.05 4.00 12.50
N LEU A 228 -10.42 3.24 11.47
CA LEU A 228 -11.79 2.75 11.28
C LEU A 228 -12.22 1.87 12.47
N ALA A 229 -11.38 0.94 12.91
CA ALA A 229 -11.67 0.07 14.04
C ALA A 229 -11.84 0.86 15.35
N LEU A 230 -11.02 1.89 15.59
CA LEU A 230 -11.17 2.79 16.72
C LEU A 230 -12.48 3.60 16.64
N ALA A 231 -12.83 4.10 15.45
CA ALA A 231 -14.09 4.82 15.24
C ALA A 231 -15.31 3.91 15.46
N VAL A 232 -15.27 2.68 14.96
CA VAL A 232 -16.32 1.67 15.19
C VAL A 232 -16.43 1.31 16.67
N ALA A 233 -15.31 1.11 17.37
CA ALA A 233 -15.30 0.82 18.80
C ALA A 233 -15.87 2.00 19.62
N ALA A 234 -15.48 3.23 19.31
CA ALA A 234 -16.01 4.44 19.93
C ALA A 234 -17.52 4.60 19.69
N ASN A 235 -17.98 4.39 18.45
CA ASN A 235 -19.40 4.42 18.12
C ASN A 235 -20.17 3.31 18.84
N THR A 236 -19.64 2.10 18.90
CA THR A 236 -20.26 0.99 19.64
C THR A 236 -20.36 1.29 21.13
N ALA A 237 -19.31 1.88 21.71
CA ALA A 237 -19.32 2.31 23.11
C ALA A 237 -20.38 3.41 23.37
N ASN A 238 -20.52 4.37 22.46
CA ASN A 238 -21.56 5.40 22.54
C ASN A 238 -22.96 4.82 22.40
N VAL A 239 -23.18 3.91 21.43
CA VAL A 239 -24.46 3.20 21.26
C VAL A 239 -24.80 2.41 22.51
N ASN A 240 -23.86 1.62 23.05
CA ASN A 240 -24.08 0.86 24.28
C ASN A 240 -24.37 1.77 25.49
N ARG A 241 -23.73 2.94 25.57
CA ARG A 241 -23.99 3.93 26.63
C ARG A 241 -25.39 4.50 26.52
N GLU A 242 -25.84 4.87 25.32
CA GLU A 242 -27.20 5.36 25.11
C GLU A 242 -28.25 4.26 25.30
N GLN A 243 -27.95 3.02 24.90
CA GLN A 243 -28.79 1.85 25.18
C GLN A 243 -28.94 1.63 26.69
N ALA A 244 -27.83 1.63 27.44
CA ALA A 244 -27.85 1.50 28.90
C ALA A 244 -28.60 2.66 29.58
N ARG A 245 -28.51 3.89 29.05
CA ARG A 245 -29.33 5.02 29.51
C ARG A 245 -30.81 4.79 29.26
N ALA A 246 -31.18 4.30 28.08
CA ALA A 246 -32.56 3.98 27.75
C ALA A 246 -33.12 2.84 28.62
N ASP A 247 -32.32 1.80 28.88
CA ASP A 247 -32.71 0.68 29.76
C ASP A 247 -32.81 1.13 31.23
N ASN A 248 -31.89 1.98 31.70
CA ASN A 248 -31.98 2.61 33.03
C ASN A 248 -33.22 3.52 33.15
N ALA A 249 -33.56 4.27 32.11
CA ALA A 249 -34.77 5.09 32.09
C ALA A 249 -36.04 4.23 32.16
N LYS A 250 -36.11 3.13 31.39
CA LYS A 250 -37.21 2.16 31.45
C LYS A 250 -37.34 1.53 32.83
N THR A 251 -36.25 1.05 33.42
CA THR A 251 -36.27 0.45 34.76
C THR A 251 -36.66 1.46 35.85
N LEU A 252 -36.24 2.72 35.73
CA LEU A 252 -36.68 3.79 36.61
C LEU A 252 -38.18 4.07 36.47
N GLU A 253 -38.69 4.15 35.23
CA GLU A 253 -40.11 4.35 34.94
C GLU A 253 -40.97 3.18 35.49
N ASP A 254 -40.53 1.94 35.29
CA ASP A 254 -41.15 0.74 35.86
C ASP A 254 -41.15 0.77 37.39
N ALA A 255 -40.06 1.24 38.02
CA ALA A 255 -39.97 1.37 39.48
C ALA A 255 -40.92 2.46 40.01
N ILE A 256 -41.03 3.60 39.32
CA ILE A 256 -41.99 4.67 39.66
C ILE A 256 -43.42 4.14 39.53
N LEU A 257 -43.73 3.40 38.46
CA LEU A 257 -45.04 2.79 38.27
C LEU A 257 -45.35 1.77 39.38
N LYS A 258 -44.42 0.88 39.72
CA LYS A 258 -44.57 -0.06 40.85
C LYS A 258 -44.78 0.67 42.18
N GLN A 259 -44.03 1.74 42.43
CA GLN A 259 -44.20 2.54 43.65
C GLN A 259 -45.59 3.19 43.70
N ARG A 260 -46.11 3.70 42.57
CA ARG A 260 -47.47 4.22 42.47
C ARG A 260 -48.53 3.14 42.71
N VAL A 261 -48.35 1.94 42.17
CA VAL A 261 -49.25 0.81 42.40
C VAL A 261 -49.28 0.40 43.87
N VAL A 262 -48.11 0.24 44.51
CA VAL A 262 -48.02 -0.10 45.94
C VAL A 262 -48.63 1.00 46.82
N ALA A 263 -48.41 2.28 46.47
CA ALA A 263 -49.03 3.40 47.18
C ALA A 263 -50.56 3.34 47.09
N ALA A 264 -51.11 3.07 45.89
CA ALA A 264 -52.55 2.90 45.68
C ALA A 264 -53.11 1.68 46.45
N GLU A 265 -52.39 0.55 46.47
CA GLU A 265 -52.76 -0.64 47.25
C GLU A 265 -52.76 -0.38 48.76
N CYS A 266 -51.75 0.34 49.27
CA CYS A 266 -51.70 0.75 50.68
C CYS A 266 -52.85 1.69 51.04
N GLU A 267 -53.21 2.62 50.15
CA GLU A 267 -54.35 3.51 50.35
C GLU A 267 -55.68 2.75 50.34
N GLN A 268 -55.83 1.76 49.45
CA GLN A 268 -56.98 0.86 49.45
C GLN A 268 -57.06 0.05 50.75
N ARG A 269 -55.95 -0.54 51.23
CA ARG A 269 -55.90 -1.24 52.52
C ARG A 269 -56.24 -0.33 53.70
N ARG A 270 -55.81 0.95 53.66
CA ARG A 270 -56.17 1.95 54.69
C ARG A 270 -57.67 2.17 54.71
N LEU A 271 -58.30 2.33 53.55
CA LEU A 271 -59.75 2.50 53.41
C LEU A 271 -60.52 1.25 53.87
N GLU A 272 -60.06 0.05 53.52
CA GLU A 272 -60.63 -1.22 53.98
C GLU A 272 -60.53 -1.37 55.50
N ALA A 273 -59.38 -1.03 56.11
CA ALA A 273 -59.21 -1.03 57.55
C ALA A 273 -60.11 0.00 58.24
N GLU A 274 -60.25 1.21 57.68
CA GLU A 274 -61.13 2.25 58.21
C GLU A 274 -62.61 1.82 58.16
N ASN A 275 -63.02 1.16 57.07
CA ASN A 275 -64.36 0.58 56.93
C ASN A 275 -64.59 -0.56 57.91
N ASN A 276 -63.62 -1.45 58.14
CA ASN A 276 -63.72 -2.51 59.14
C ASN A 276 -63.86 -1.94 60.56
N VAL A 277 -63.12 -0.88 60.90
CA VAL A 277 -63.28 -0.18 62.18
C VAL A 277 -64.69 0.42 62.31
N LYS A 278 -65.24 1.04 61.26
CA LYS A 278 -66.62 1.55 61.26
C LYS A 278 -67.65 0.44 61.47
N ILE A 279 -67.48 -0.72 60.82
CA ILE A 279 -68.36 -1.88 61.00
C ILE A 279 -68.30 -2.41 62.44
N GLU A 280 -67.10 -2.53 63.02
CA GLU A 280 -66.94 -2.99 64.41
C GLU A 280 -67.52 -1.98 65.42
N GLN A 281 -67.38 -0.67 65.18
CA GLN A 281 -68.03 0.36 66.00
C GLN A 281 -69.57 0.26 65.93
N GLN A 282 -70.14 0.01 64.75
CA GLN A 282 -71.58 -0.21 64.59
C GLN A 282 -72.05 -1.50 65.28
N ARG A 283 -71.27 -2.58 65.21
CA ARG A 283 -71.55 -3.84 65.94
C ARG A 283 -71.50 -3.64 67.46
N ALA A 284 -70.52 -2.90 67.97
CA ALA A 284 -70.41 -2.58 69.39
C ALA A 284 -71.58 -1.71 69.88
N ALA A 285 -72.06 -0.78 69.06
CA ALA A 285 -73.25 0.02 69.38
C ALA A 285 -74.53 -0.85 69.45
N LEU A 286 -74.72 -1.75 68.48
CA LEU A 286 -75.82 -2.73 68.52
C LEU A 286 -75.75 -3.67 69.72
N HIS A 287 -74.53 -4.07 70.13
CA HIS A 287 -74.34 -4.91 71.31
C HIS A 287 -74.70 -4.17 72.61
N LYS A 288 -74.32 -2.90 72.76
CA LYS A 288 -74.72 -2.09 73.91
C LYS A 288 -76.25 -1.95 74.02
N LEU A 289 -76.92 -1.69 72.88
CA LEU A 289 -78.37 -1.58 72.85
C LEU A 289 -79.06 -2.90 73.24
N LYS A 290 -78.54 -4.05 72.80
CA LYS A 290 -79.08 -5.37 73.19
C LYS A 290 -78.96 -5.63 74.69
N VAL A 291 -77.80 -5.33 75.28
CA VAL A 291 -77.56 -5.53 76.71
C VAL A 291 -78.42 -4.58 77.56
N GLU A 292 -78.65 -3.34 77.12
CA GLU A 292 -79.58 -2.42 77.79
C GLU A 292 -81.02 -2.94 77.75
N THR A 293 -81.49 -3.48 76.62
CA THR A 293 -82.84 -4.06 76.54
C THR A 293 -83.00 -5.34 77.36
N GLU A 294 -81.96 -6.16 77.49
CA GLU A 294 -81.98 -7.36 78.34
C GLU A 294 -81.95 -7.02 79.84
N ALA A 295 -81.25 -5.95 80.24
CA ALA A 295 -81.23 -5.46 81.61
C ALA A 295 -82.58 -4.83 82.05
N GLU A 296 -83.28 -4.14 81.16
CA GLU A 296 -84.63 -3.61 81.45
C GLU A 296 -85.68 -4.73 81.56
N ALA A 297 -85.52 -5.82 80.80
CA ALA A 297 -86.42 -6.97 80.85
C ALA A 297 -86.28 -7.76 82.17
N THR A 298 -85.06 -7.92 82.70
CA THR A 298 -84.82 -8.61 83.97
C THR A 298 -85.26 -7.77 85.17
N ALA A 299 -85.02 -6.45 85.16
CA ALA A 299 -85.48 -5.56 86.22
C ALA A 299 -87.02 -5.49 86.36
N ASN A 300 -87.76 -5.55 85.24
CA ASN A 300 -89.22 -5.58 85.26
C ASN A 300 -89.79 -6.94 85.73
N ALA A 301 -89.09 -8.05 85.49
CA ALA A 301 -89.49 -9.38 85.96
C ALA A 301 -89.36 -9.52 87.49
N GLU A 302 -88.35 -8.89 88.10
CA GLU A 302 -88.12 -8.91 89.55
C GLU A 302 -89.12 -8.04 90.33
N LEU A 303 -89.56 -6.90 89.77
CA LEU A 303 -90.60 -6.07 90.39
C LEU A 303 -91.97 -6.77 90.43
N ILE A 304 -92.31 -7.55 89.41
CA ILE A 304 -93.60 -8.26 89.33
C ILE A 304 -93.61 -9.48 90.26
N SER A 305 -92.48 -10.19 90.43
CA SER A 305 -92.37 -11.32 91.37
C SER A 305 -92.41 -10.86 92.83
N ALA A 306 -91.76 -9.73 93.17
CA ALA A 306 -91.81 -9.14 94.50
C ALA A 306 -93.22 -8.66 94.89
N ARG A 307 -94.00 -8.12 93.94
CA ARG A 307 -95.38 -7.66 94.18
C ARG A 307 -96.35 -8.82 94.44
N ARG A 308 -96.16 -9.97 93.78
CA ARG A 308 -96.96 -11.18 94.01
C ARG A 308 -96.64 -11.87 95.34
N ALA A 309 -95.38 -11.86 95.78
CA ALA A 309 -94.98 -12.42 97.08
C ALA A 309 -95.55 -11.63 98.28
N ALA A 310 -95.70 -10.30 98.14
CA ALA A 310 -96.30 -9.45 99.17
C ALA A 310 -97.82 -9.64 99.32
N GLN A 311 -98.54 -9.88 98.22
CA GLN A 311 -100.00 -10.13 98.25
C GLN A 311 -100.35 -11.50 98.85
N ALA A 312 -99.53 -12.53 98.65
CA ALA A 312 -99.77 -13.85 99.24
C ALA A 312 -99.63 -13.86 100.77
N ARG A 313 -98.75 -13.02 101.34
CA ARG A 313 -98.57 -12.91 102.80
C ARG A 313 -99.67 -12.14 103.51
N ALA A 314 -100.37 -11.23 102.83
CA ALA A 314 -101.50 -10.50 103.41
C ALA A 314 -102.75 -11.39 103.61
N ILE A 315 -102.98 -12.35 102.70
CA ILE A 315 -104.16 -13.24 102.73
C ILE A 315 -104.04 -14.33 103.81
N GLN A 316 -102.82 -14.79 104.14
CA GLN A 316 -102.62 -15.77 105.22
C GLN A 316 -102.92 -15.19 106.61
N ILE A 317 -102.68 -13.90 106.83
CA ILE A 317 -102.91 -13.22 108.12
C ILE A 317 -104.40 -12.97 108.36
N GLU A 318 -105.21 -12.78 107.31
CA GLU A 318 -106.67 -12.59 107.43
C GLU A 318 -107.42 -13.89 107.80
N ILE A 319 -106.91 -15.06 107.43
CA ILE A 319 -107.57 -16.36 107.71
C ILE A 319 -107.29 -16.82 109.16
N GLU A 320 -106.13 -16.50 109.72
CA GLU A 320 -105.76 -16.85 111.10
C GLU A 320 -106.45 -15.96 112.15
N ALA A 321 -106.90 -14.76 111.78
CA ALA A 321 -107.66 -13.86 112.67
C ALA A 321 -109.15 -14.23 112.80
N ALA A 322 -109.73 -14.94 111.82
CA ALA A 322 -111.16 -15.30 111.82
C ALA A 322 -111.50 -16.52 112.71
N ASN A 323 -110.54 -17.40 113.00
CA ASN A 323 -110.77 -18.61 113.79
C ASN A 323 -110.69 -18.40 115.33
N VAL A 324 -110.13 -17.27 115.78
CA VAL A 324 -109.97 -16.96 117.23
C VAL A 324 -111.21 -16.26 117.82
N GLU A 325 -112.07 -15.68 116.98
CA GLU A 325 -113.26 -14.93 117.44
C GLU A 325 -114.49 -15.83 117.70
N VAL A 326 -114.54 -17.03 117.10
CA VAL A 326 -115.65 -17.99 117.31
C VAL A 326 -115.50 -18.80 118.61
N GLU A 327 -114.27 -18.99 119.11
CA GLU A 327 -113.99 -19.80 120.31
C GLU A 327 -114.12 -19.01 121.64
N LYS A 328 -114.13 -17.67 121.57
CA LYS A 328 -114.32 -16.79 122.74
C LYS A 328 -115.78 -16.53 123.13
N GLN A 329 -116.74 -16.73 122.22
CA GLN A 329 -118.14 -16.32 122.45
C GLN A 329 -119.10 -17.38 123.03
N LEU A 330 -118.68 -18.63 123.32
CA LEU A 330 -119.56 -19.61 123.99
C LEU A 330 -119.10 -20.12 125.36
N ILE A 331 -117.83 -19.90 125.73
CA ILE A 331 -117.33 -20.14 127.10
C ILE A 331 -117.92 -19.09 128.09
N GLU A 332 -118.50 -18.01 127.57
CA GLU A 332 -119.11 -16.93 128.35
C GLU A 332 -120.60 -17.16 128.68
N SER A 333 -121.27 -18.16 128.08
CA SER A 333 -122.68 -18.51 128.38
C SER A 333 -122.85 -19.51 129.54
N GLU A 334 -121.78 -20.16 130.00
CA GLU A 334 -121.86 -21.23 131.02
C GLU A 334 -121.58 -20.75 132.46
N LYS A 335 -121.09 -19.51 132.64
CA LYS A 335 -120.70 -18.96 133.96
C LYS A 335 -121.75 -18.08 134.65
N VAL A 336 -122.85 -17.72 134.00
CA VAL A 336 -123.85 -16.78 134.57
C VAL A 336 -125.06 -17.47 135.24
N ARG A 337 -125.29 -18.78 135.07
CA ARG A 337 -126.42 -19.48 135.73
C ARG A 337 -126.10 -20.20 137.05
N VAL A 338 -124.82 -20.28 137.43
CA VAL A 338 -124.39 -20.87 138.71
C VAL A 338 -124.44 -19.85 139.87
N VAL A 339 -124.62 -18.55 139.57
CA VAL A 339 -124.63 -17.47 140.59
C VAL A 339 -126.04 -17.08 141.06
N ALA A 340 -127.11 -17.43 140.33
CA ALA A 340 -128.50 -17.09 140.74
C ALA A 340 -129.22 -18.19 141.52
N GLY A 341 -128.48 -19.14 142.11
CA GLY A 341 -128.99 -20.18 143.01
C GLY A 341 -128.82 -19.87 144.50
N ALA A 342 -128.27 -18.70 144.88
CA ALA A 342 -127.86 -18.44 146.27
C ALA A 342 -128.58 -17.27 146.97
N GLU A 343 -129.39 -16.46 146.28
CA GLU A 343 -129.98 -15.24 146.89
C GLU A 343 -131.48 -15.27 147.20
N MET A 344 -132.23 -16.33 146.85
CA MET A 344 -133.68 -16.37 147.17
C MET A 344 -134.13 -17.44 148.17
N ASP A 345 -133.22 -18.30 148.65
CA ASP A 345 -133.43 -19.09 149.87
C ASP A 345 -133.31 -18.23 151.16
N ALA A 346 -132.82 -16.99 151.05
CA ALA A 346 -132.69 -16.04 152.16
C ALA A 346 -133.86 -15.04 152.30
N SER A 347 -134.80 -15.01 151.34
CA SER A 347 -136.12 -14.34 151.50
C SER A 347 -137.20 -15.28 152.03
N ALA A 348 -136.75 -16.36 152.69
CA ALA A 348 -137.23 -16.76 154.00
C ALA A 348 -138.50 -16.03 154.48
N ALA A 349 -139.49 -16.86 154.79
CA ALA A 349 -139.98 -16.89 156.16
C ALA A 349 -140.66 -15.62 156.71
N LEU A 350 -141.01 -14.63 155.88
CA LEU A 350 -141.75 -13.44 156.30
C LEU A 350 -143.25 -13.47 155.96
N ILE A 351 -143.80 -14.59 155.43
CA ILE A 351 -145.25 -14.72 155.23
C ILE A 351 -145.72 -16.14 155.60
N ILE A 352 -145.21 -16.67 156.72
CA ILE A 352 -146.00 -17.57 157.57
C ILE A 352 -146.51 -16.81 158.82
N SER A 353 -146.03 -15.60 159.10
CA SER A 353 -146.46 -14.78 160.26
C SER A 353 -147.63 -13.80 160.00
N LYS A 354 -148.41 -14.01 158.92
CA LYS A 354 -149.71 -13.33 158.71
C LYS A 354 -150.90 -14.30 158.50
N ASN A 355 -150.81 -15.51 159.05
CA ASN A 355 -151.95 -16.05 159.80
C ASN A 355 -152.12 -15.18 161.06
N ALA A 356 -153.36 -15.04 161.54
CA ALA A 356 -153.68 -14.75 162.94
C ALA A 356 -153.83 -13.28 163.44
N ALA A 357 -154.27 -12.33 162.60
CA ALA A 357 -154.92 -11.13 163.13
C ALA A 357 -156.06 -10.65 162.21
N HIS A 358 -157.30 -10.75 162.71
CA HIS A 358 -158.56 -10.20 162.17
C HIS A 358 -159.37 -11.03 161.17
N VAL A 359 -159.83 -12.21 161.62
CA VAL A 359 -161.29 -12.37 161.72
C VAL A 359 -161.69 -11.65 163.01
N VAL A 360 -162.86 -10.99 163.00
CA VAL A 360 -163.49 -10.23 164.10
C VAL A 360 -163.06 -8.76 164.19
N GLN A 361 -163.70 -7.92 163.37
CA GLN A 361 -164.61 -6.89 163.90
C GLN A 361 -165.51 -6.35 162.77
N ILE A 362 -166.84 -6.50 162.96
CA ILE A 362 -167.89 -5.52 162.65
C ILE A 362 -168.22 -5.44 161.13
N GLN A 363 -169.29 -6.04 160.58
CA GLN A 363 -170.72 -6.04 160.99
C GLN A 363 -171.24 -4.65 161.37
N ALA A 364 -172.10 -4.09 160.51
CA ALA A 364 -172.72 -2.75 160.53
C ALA A 364 -171.81 -1.67 159.89
N ASP A 365 -172.20 -0.99 158.82
CA ASP A 365 -173.56 -0.67 158.33
C ASP A 365 -173.91 -1.21 156.93
#